data_AF-A0A1F6TRK0-F1
#
_entry.id   AF-A0A1F6TRK0-F1
#
_cell.length_a   1.000
_cell.length_b   1.000
_cell.length_c   1.000
_cell.angle_alpha   90.00
_cell.angle_beta   90.00
_cell.angle_gamma   90.00
#
_symmetry.space_group_name_H-M   'P 1'
#
loop_
_entity.id
_entity.type
_entity.pdbx_description
1 polymer ?
#
loop_
_entity_poly.entity_id
_entity_poly.type
_entity_poly.pdbx_seq_one_letter_code
_entity_poly.pdbx_strand_id
1 'polypeptide(L)'
;MVACPENERAALIEAAAYLDKKMREIHGSGKVIGTERTAIMAALNIAHELIELRGGGVPDEVGRKLRFLQNKIDAALNLAGARQ
;
A
#
# COMPACT_ATOMS: atom_id res chain seq x y z
N MET A 1 20.96 -1.93 -18.42
CA MET A 1 21.69 -2.78 -17.44
C MET A 1 21.30 -2.28 -16.07
N VAL A 2 20.81 -3.14 -15.18
CA VAL A 2 20.42 -2.78 -13.81
C VAL A 2 21.43 -3.42 -12.88
N ALA A 3 22.08 -2.62 -12.03
CA ALA A 3 22.95 -3.14 -10.99
C ALA A 3 22.10 -3.92 -9.99
N CYS A 4 22.45 -5.17 -9.72
CA CYS A 4 21.66 -6.07 -8.89
C CYS A 4 22.61 -6.94 -8.03
N PRO A 5 22.77 -6.60 -6.74
CA PRO A 5 23.41 -7.48 -5.77
C PRO A 5 22.72 -8.85 -5.73
N GLU A 6 23.45 -9.94 -5.47
CA GLU A 6 22.89 -11.30 -5.48
C GLU A 6 21.70 -11.46 -4.51
N ASN A 7 21.75 -10.79 -3.35
CA ASN A 7 20.68 -10.79 -2.35
C ASN A 7 19.42 -10.02 -2.77
N GLU A 8 19.50 -9.15 -3.77
CA GLU A 8 18.37 -8.36 -4.27
C GLU A 8 17.75 -8.95 -5.55
N ARG A 9 18.39 -9.98 -6.13
CA ARG A 9 17.98 -10.55 -7.41
C ARG A 9 16.55 -11.04 -7.43
N ALA A 10 16.12 -11.73 -6.38
CA ALA A 10 14.76 -12.23 -6.28
C ALA A 10 13.74 -11.09 -6.26
N ALA A 11 13.98 -10.07 -5.44
CA ALA A 11 13.11 -8.89 -5.34
C ALA A 11 13.07 -8.09 -6.64
N LEU A 12 14.20 -7.96 -7.34
CA LEU A 12 14.25 -7.25 -8.62
C LEU A 12 13.49 -8.00 -9.72
N ILE A 13 13.54 -9.33 -9.74
CA ILE A 13 12.76 -10.15 -10.68
C ILE A 13 11.26 -9.98 -10.41
N GLU A 14 10.85 -9.99 -9.15
CA GLU A 14 9.47 -9.76 -8.76
C GLU A 14 8.99 -8.36 -9.18
N ALA A 15 9.79 -7.32 -8.93
CA ALA A 15 9.49 -5.96 -9.37
C ALA A 15 9.36 -5.85 -10.90
N ALA A 16 10.25 -6.53 -11.65
CA ALA A 16 10.18 -6.56 -13.11
C ALA A 16 8.92 -7.27 -13.62
N ALA A 17 8.54 -8.39 -13.00
CA ALA A 17 7.31 -9.11 -13.32
C ALA A 17 6.07 -8.26 -13.02
N TYR A 18 6.09 -7.50 -11.91
CA TYR A 18 5.02 -6.58 -11.56
C TYR A 18 4.87 -5.44 -12.58
N LEU A 19 5.99 -4.83 -12.98
CA LEU A 19 6.01 -3.80 -14.02
C LEU A 19 5.47 -4.34 -15.35
N ASP A 20 5.92 -5.51 -15.79
CA ASP A 20 5.45 -6.14 -17.04
C ASP A 20 3.93 -6.35 -17.02
N LYS A 21 3.38 -6.85 -15.91
CA LYS A 21 1.94 -7.02 -15.73
C LYS A 21 1.20 -5.68 -15.89
N LYS A 22 1.63 -4.62 -15.21
CA LYS A 22 1.01 -3.29 -15.31
C LYS A 22 1.10 -2.71 -16.72
N MET A 23 2.23 -2.90 -17.40
CA MET A 23 2.39 -2.48 -18.79
C MET A 23 1.44 -3.22 -19.73
N ARG A 24 1.24 -4.53 -19.55
CA ARG A 24 0.26 -5.32 -20.34
C ARG A 24 -1.18 -4.90 -20.09
N GLU A 25 -1.55 -4.61 -18.84
CA GLU A 25 -2.88 -4.11 -18.49
C GLU A 25 -3.18 -2.78 -19.20
N ILE A 26 -2.22 -1.84 -19.17
CA ILE A 26 -2.36 -0.54 -19.82
C ILE A 26 -2.40 -0.69 -21.34
N HIS A 27 -1.52 -1.52 -21.90
CA HIS A 27 -1.48 -1.78 -23.34
C HIS A 27 -2.79 -2.44 -23.83
N GLY A 28 -3.28 -3.44 -23.11
CA GLY A 28 -4.53 -4.15 -23.43
C GLY A 28 -5.77 -3.27 -23.38
N SER A 29 -5.74 -2.16 -22.63
CA SER A 29 -6.86 -1.19 -22.59
C SER A 29 -7.05 -0.43 -23.90
N GLY A 30 -6.04 -0.39 -24.78
CA GLY A 30 -6.05 0.38 -26.04
C GLY A 30 -6.06 1.91 -25.86
N LYS A 31 -6.09 2.41 -24.62
CA LYS A 31 -6.18 3.86 -24.31
C LYS A 31 -4.85 4.60 -24.48
N VAL A 32 -3.73 3.87 -24.47
CA VAL A 32 -2.38 4.43 -24.51
C VAL A 32 -1.61 3.79 -25.66
N ILE A 33 -1.15 4.61 -26.59
CA ILE A 33 -0.37 4.17 -27.76
C ILE A 33 1.11 4.47 -27.51
N GLY A 34 1.96 3.46 -27.71
CA GLY A 34 3.42 3.56 -27.61
C GLY A 34 4.00 2.94 -26.34
N THR A 35 5.10 2.20 -26.49
CA THR A 35 5.77 1.46 -25.41
C THR A 35 6.32 2.38 -24.33
N GLU A 36 6.92 3.51 -24.71
CA GLU A 36 7.46 4.49 -23.77
C GLU A 36 6.37 5.10 -22.90
N ARG A 37 5.26 5.53 -23.50
CA ARG A 37 4.11 6.05 -22.76
C ARG A 37 3.48 4.99 -21.86
N THR A 38 3.42 3.75 -22.32
CA THR A 38 2.94 2.61 -21.52
C THR A 38 3.84 2.39 -20.28
N ALA A 39 5.16 2.46 -20.45
CA ALA A 39 6.11 2.32 -19.35
C ALA A 39 5.98 3.46 -18.33
N ILE A 40 5.84 4.71 -18.80
CA ILE A 40 5.65 5.88 -17.92
C ILE A 40 4.34 5.76 -17.13
N MET A 41 3.24 5.39 -17.79
CA MET A 41 1.94 5.20 -17.13
C MET A 41 1.98 4.07 -16.11
N ALA A 42 2.65 2.94 -16.44
CA ALA A 42 2.84 1.84 -15.50
C ALA A 42 3.64 2.29 -14.27
N ALA A 43 4.75 3.00 -14.47
CA ALA A 43 5.56 3.53 -13.38
C ALA A 43 4.78 4.51 -12.48
N LEU A 44 3.97 5.40 -13.07
CA LEU A 44 3.13 6.33 -12.31
C LEU A 44 2.08 5.60 -11.45
N ASN A 45 1.41 4.59 -12.02
CA ASN A 45 0.42 3.81 -11.28
C ASN A 45 1.05 3.05 -10.11
N ILE A 46 2.21 2.43 -10.32
CA ILE A 46 2.96 1.72 -9.27
C ILE A 46 3.41 2.70 -8.16
N ALA A 47 3.91 3.88 -8.54
CA ALA A 47 4.29 4.91 -7.57
C ALA A 47 3.09 5.41 -6.76
N HIS A 48 1.93 5.57 -7.40
CA HIS A 48 0.69 5.95 -6.72
C HIS A 48 0.26 4.88 -5.70
N GLU A 49 0.25 3.61 -6.08
CA GLU A 49 -0.06 2.49 -5.17
C GLU A 49 0.89 2.46 -3.96
N LEU A 50 2.19 2.68 -4.17
CA LEU A 50 3.17 2.75 -3.09
C LEU A 50 2.88 3.93 -2.14
N ILE A 51 2.53 5.10 -2.68
CA ILE A 51 2.18 6.28 -1.89
C ILE A 51 0.90 6.03 -1.09
N GLU A 52 -0.12 5.41 -1.68
CA GLU A 52 -1.35 5.03 -0.97
C GLU A 52 -1.07 4.03 0.16
N LEU A 53 -0.22 3.02 -0.09
CA LEU A 53 0.20 2.06 0.94
C LEU A 53 0.98 2.72 2.07
N ARG A 54 1.82 3.72 1.76
CA ARG A 54 2.57 4.49 2.78
C ARG A 54 1.72 5.51 3.52
N GLY A 55 0.74 6.11 2.84
CA GLY A 55 -0.22 7.05 3.42
C GLY A 55 -1.33 6.35 4.20
N GLY A 56 -1.55 5.07 3.93
CA GLY A 56 -2.45 4.15 4.63
C GLY A 56 -1.91 3.69 5.97
N GLY A 57 -1.56 4.63 6.85
CA GLY A 57 -1.63 4.35 8.28
C GLY A 57 -3.02 3.86 8.66
N VAL A 58 -3.15 3.16 9.80
CA VAL A 58 -4.41 2.64 10.34
C VAL A 58 -5.56 3.59 10.00
N PRO A 59 -6.57 3.16 9.21
CA PRO A 59 -7.64 4.05 8.77
C PRO A 59 -8.17 4.83 9.96
N ASP A 60 -8.40 6.13 9.81
CA ASP A 60 -8.75 6.98 10.94
C ASP A 60 -10.04 6.49 11.65
N GLU A 61 -10.90 5.75 10.93
CA GLU A 61 -12.01 4.98 11.50
C GLU A 61 -11.58 3.89 12.48
N VAL A 62 -10.55 3.09 12.15
CA VAL A 62 -9.98 2.07 13.05
C VAL A 62 -9.32 2.75 14.25
N GLY A 63 -8.61 3.87 14.05
CA GLY A 63 -8.09 4.68 15.15
C GLY A 63 -9.18 5.22 16.07
N ARG A 64 -10.31 5.69 15.52
CA ARG A 64 -11.49 6.13 16.28
C ARG A 64 -12.15 4.97 17.04
N LYS A 65 -12.32 3.81 16.42
CA LYS A 65 -12.87 2.61 17.08
C LYS A 65 -11.98 2.15 18.22
N LEU A 66 -10.66 2.17 18.04
CA LEU A 66 -9.70 1.80 19.07
C LEU A 66 -9.81 2.74 20.28
N ARG A 67 -9.83 4.05 20.05
CA ARG A 67 -10.03 5.06 21.11
C ARG A 67 -11.38 4.89 21.83
N PHE A 68 -12.44 4.58 21.10
CA PHE A 68 -13.75 4.33 21.68
C PHE A 68 -13.76 3.10 22.60
N LEU A 69 -13.13 2.00 22.18
CA LEU A 69 -12.99 0.80 23.00
C LEU A 69 -12.11 1.06 24.22
N GLN A 70 -11.00 1.79 24.06
CA GLN A 70 -10.13 2.22 25.16
C GLN A 70 -10.93 2.98 26.22
N ASN A 71 -11.68 4.01 25.81
CA ASN A 71 -12.50 4.81 26.73
C ASN A 71 -13.55 3.98 27.47
N LYS A 72 -14.13 2.96 26.81
CA LYS A 72 -15.09 2.05 27.44
C LYS A 72 -14.44 1.16 28.50
N ILE A 73 -13.25 0.64 28.20
CA ILE A 73 -12.47 -0.17 29.15
C ILE A 73 -12.09 0.69 30.35
N ASP A 74 -11.55 1.89 30.13
CA ASP A 74 -11.16 2.81 31.20
C ASP A 74 -12.36 3.21 32.07
N ALA A 75 -13.52 3.49 31.46
CA ALA A 75 -14.75 3.77 32.20
C ALA A 75 -15.21 2.58 33.05
N ALA A 76 -15.15 1.36 32.51
CA ALA A 76 -15.53 0.14 33.23
C ALA A 76 -14.57 -0.16 34.39
N LEU A 77 -13.27 0.03 34.20
CA LEU A 77 -12.25 -0.14 35.23
C LEU A 77 -12.42 0.88 36.36
N ASN A 78 -12.69 2.14 36.04
CA ASN A 78 -12.94 3.19 37.04
C ASN A 78 -14.23 2.94 37.83
N LEU A 79 -15.30 2.48 37.17
CA LEU A 79 -16.55 2.10 37.84
C LEU A 79 -16.38 0.87 38.75
N ALA A 80 -15.52 -0.07 38.38
CA ALA A 80 -15.20 -1.24 39.19
C ALA A 80 -14.31 -0.89 40.40
N GLY A 81 -13.41 0.09 40.26
CA GLY A 81 -12.59 0.61 41.35
C GLY A 81 -13.36 1.48 42.35
N ALA A 82 -14.40 2.19 41.92
CA ALA A 82 -15.24 3.02 42.79
C ALA A 82 -16.29 2.25 43.62
N ARG A 83 -16.38 0.92 43.45
CA ARG A 83 -17.30 0.03 44.18
C ARG A 83 -16.65 -0.72 45.34
N GLN A 84 -15.37 -0.46 45.63
CA GLN A 84 -14.66 -0.91 46.83
C GLN A 84 -14.40 0.30 47.73
#